data_AF-A0A8H3VVJ1-F1
#
_entry.id   AF-A0A8H3VVJ1-F1
#
_cell.length_a   1.000
_cell.length_b   1.000
_cell.length_c   1.000
_cell.angle_alpha   90.00
_cell.angle_beta   90.00
_cell.angle_gamma   90.00
#
_symmetry.space_group_name_H-M   'P 1'
#
loop_
_entity.id
_entity.type
_entity.pdbx_description
1 polymer ?
#
loop_
_entity_poly.entity_id
_entity_poly.type
_entity_poly.pdbx_seq_one_letter_code
_entity_poly.pdbx_strand_id
1 'polypeptide(L)'
;MYIAEPIEGGAKLNKPVVNGANVERRLSDGAKRGEKRTRTQSLPPPQLPQLVAEQHVPIPYTDKDTQRLIVVLSHASLETYRASHGGSRSAPGRDDKYSLLNSDEHIGVMRKQGRDISDARPDITHQCLLTLLDSPINKAGKLQIYIHTARGVLIEVNPTVRIPRTFKRFAGLMVQLLHRMSIRSTTSQEKLLRVIKNPITEHLPPNCRKVTLSFEGPVVRVKDYIKTLGPKESICVFVGAMAKGNDDFADAFKDDTISISSFSLSASVACSKFCHAAEDVWDII
;
A
#
# COMPACT_ATOMS: atom_id res chain seq x y z
N MET A 1 -33.92 -13.23 -7.65
CA MET A 1 -34.05 -13.59 -9.08
C MET A 1 -32.73 -13.16 -9.70
N TYR A 2 -31.71 -14.00 -9.86
CA TYR A 2 -31.64 -15.36 -10.40
C TYR A 2 -31.22 -16.42 -9.37
N ILE A 3 -31.68 -17.65 -9.61
CA ILE A 3 -31.53 -18.87 -8.80
C ILE A 3 -30.81 -19.88 -9.72
N ALA A 4 -29.84 -20.63 -9.20
CA ALA A 4 -29.39 -21.89 -9.78
C ALA A 4 -28.82 -22.79 -8.66
N GLU A 5 -29.49 -23.91 -8.39
CA GLU A 5 -28.95 -25.07 -7.66
C GLU A 5 -28.73 -26.26 -8.65
N PRO A 6 -28.41 -27.51 -8.23
CA PRO A 6 -27.11 -28.13 -8.47
C PRO A 6 -27.21 -29.43 -9.31
N ILE A 7 -26.08 -30.07 -9.59
CA ILE A 7 -26.05 -31.43 -10.16
C ILE A 7 -25.01 -32.30 -9.44
N GLU A 8 -25.49 -33.38 -8.83
CA GLU A 8 -24.74 -34.50 -8.25
C GLU A 8 -24.37 -35.55 -9.31
N GLY A 9 -23.31 -36.33 -9.04
CA GLY A 9 -23.06 -37.61 -9.74
C GLY A 9 -21.60 -38.06 -9.65
N GLY A 10 -21.30 -38.99 -8.75
CA GLY A 10 -19.96 -39.56 -8.55
C GLY A 10 -19.65 -40.82 -9.38
N ALA A 11 -18.37 -41.17 -9.46
CA ALA A 11 -17.90 -42.53 -9.73
C ALA A 11 -16.47 -42.74 -9.18
N LYS A 12 -16.29 -43.84 -8.44
CA LYS A 12 -15.04 -44.30 -7.81
C LYS A 12 -14.18 -45.08 -8.81
N LEU A 13 -12.84 -45.01 -8.70
CA LEU A 13 -11.92 -45.92 -9.40
C LEU A 13 -10.96 -46.62 -8.41
N ASN A 14 -10.83 -47.93 -8.60
CA ASN A 14 -10.25 -48.94 -7.71
C ASN A 14 -8.70 -49.01 -7.73
N LYS A 15 -8.13 -49.45 -6.60
CA LYS A 15 -6.75 -49.92 -6.46
C LYS A 15 -6.63 -51.40 -6.90
N PRO A 16 -5.54 -51.83 -7.56
CA PRO A 16 -5.24 -53.25 -7.69
C PRO A 16 -4.35 -53.75 -6.55
N VAL A 17 -4.75 -54.90 -6.02
CA VAL A 17 -4.04 -55.81 -5.13
C VAL A 17 -3.17 -56.74 -5.97
N VAL A 18 -1.92 -57.01 -5.57
CA VAL A 18 -1.10 -58.06 -6.19
C VAL A 18 -0.84 -59.14 -5.15
N ASN A 19 -1.44 -60.30 -5.38
CA ASN A 19 -1.22 -61.56 -4.67
C ASN A 19 0.04 -62.25 -5.19
N GLY A 20 0.74 -62.93 -4.28
CA GLY A 20 1.92 -63.73 -4.57
C GLY A 20 1.62 -65.07 -5.23
N ALA A 21 2.62 -65.59 -5.94
CA ALA A 21 2.75 -66.99 -6.30
C ALA A 21 4.24 -67.39 -6.29
N ASN A 22 4.54 -68.37 -5.43
CA ASN A 22 5.49 -69.49 -5.54
C ASN A 22 6.08 -69.73 -6.95
N VAL A 23 7.27 -70.30 -7.19
CA VAL A 23 8.28 -71.09 -6.47
C VAL A 23 9.43 -71.26 -7.49
N GLU A 24 10.70 -71.33 -7.07
CA GLU A 24 11.61 -72.49 -7.31
C GLU A 24 13.07 -72.16 -6.95
N ARG A 25 13.63 -72.96 -6.03
CA ARG A 25 15.04 -72.96 -5.65
C ARG A 25 15.81 -73.85 -6.62
N ARG A 26 16.94 -73.36 -7.14
CA ARG A 26 18.06 -74.21 -7.59
C ARG A 26 19.37 -73.70 -6.99
N LEU A 27 20.12 -74.66 -6.47
CA LEU A 27 21.41 -74.55 -5.77
C LEU A 27 22.55 -74.31 -6.77
N SER A 28 23.56 -73.53 -6.36
CA SER A 28 24.98 -73.89 -6.55
C SER A 28 25.91 -72.91 -5.84
N ASP A 29 26.80 -73.47 -5.04
CA ASP A 29 27.97 -72.86 -4.39
C ASP A 29 28.92 -72.12 -5.35
N GLY A 30 29.69 -71.18 -4.82
CA GLY A 30 30.93 -70.71 -5.45
C GLY A 30 31.26 -69.24 -5.20
N ALA A 31 32.22 -68.99 -4.32
CA ALA A 31 32.75 -67.68 -3.97
C ALA A 31 33.19 -66.82 -5.17
N LYS A 32 32.98 -65.49 -5.10
CA LYS A 32 33.94 -64.47 -5.56
C LYS A 32 33.67 -63.09 -4.94
N ARG A 33 34.78 -62.47 -4.53
CA ARG A 33 34.91 -61.19 -3.82
C ARG A 33 34.45 -59.98 -4.65
N GLY A 34 33.74 -59.06 -3.99
CA GLY A 34 33.95 -57.61 -4.04
C GLY A 34 33.80 -56.87 -5.37
N GLU A 35 32.57 -56.45 -5.70
CA GLU A 35 32.33 -55.26 -6.53
C GLU A 35 31.25 -54.39 -5.86
N LYS A 36 31.62 -53.16 -5.47
CA LYS A 36 30.69 -52.15 -4.91
C LYS A 36 29.90 -51.52 -6.07
N ARG A 37 28.57 -51.69 -6.07
CA ARG A 37 27.66 -50.94 -6.95
C ARG A 37 27.82 -49.43 -6.73
N THR A 38 28.17 -48.70 -7.77
CA THR A 38 28.23 -47.24 -7.79
C THR A 38 26.82 -46.67 -7.60
N ARG A 39 26.58 -45.97 -6.48
CA ARG A 39 25.34 -45.21 -6.29
C ARG A 39 25.31 -44.05 -7.28
N THR A 40 24.29 -44.00 -8.13
CA THR A 40 23.94 -42.79 -8.88
C THR A 40 23.45 -41.75 -7.87
N GLN A 41 24.27 -40.72 -7.61
CA GLN A 41 23.79 -39.51 -6.95
C GLN A 41 23.01 -38.69 -7.98
N SER A 42 21.74 -38.43 -7.72
CA SER A 42 20.98 -37.44 -8.48
C SER A 42 21.55 -36.05 -8.15
N LEU A 43 21.89 -35.29 -9.19
CA LEU A 43 22.30 -33.90 -9.03
C LEU A 43 21.18 -33.10 -8.34
N PRO A 44 21.51 -32.15 -7.44
CA PRO A 44 20.53 -31.26 -6.87
C PRO A 44 19.82 -30.49 -8.00
N PRO A 45 18.54 -30.15 -7.82
CA PRO A 45 17.79 -29.41 -8.83
C PRO A 45 18.53 -28.10 -9.16
N PRO A 46 18.64 -27.73 -10.45
CA PRO A 46 19.27 -26.48 -10.84
C PRO A 46 18.59 -25.32 -10.13
N GLN A 47 19.38 -24.46 -9.50
CA GLN A 47 18.88 -23.25 -8.87
C GLN A 47 18.25 -22.37 -9.95
N LEU A 48 16.95 -22.12 -9.82
CA LEU A 48 16.26 -21.15 -10.66
C LEU A 48 16.99 -19.81 -10.54
N PRO A 49 17.15 -19.05 -11.65
CA PRO A 49 17.69 -17.71 -11.58
C PRO A 49 16.91 -16.90 -10.54
N GLN A 50 17.58 -16.52 -9.46
CA GLN A 50 17.04 -15.58 -8.48
C GLN A 50 17.10 -14.20 -9.13
N LEU A 51 16.13 -13.89 -10.00
CA LEU A 51 15.83 -12.52 -10.38
C LEU A 51 15.21 -11.83 -9.16
N VAL A 52 16.04 -11.49 -8.19
CA VAL A 52 15.62 -10.64 -7.07
C VAL A 52 15.60 -9.23 -7.63
N ALA A 53 14.42 -8.74 -7.98
CA ALA A 53 14.25 -7.32 -8.28
C ALA A 53 14.69 -6.53 -7.05
N GLU A 54 15.84 -5.86 -7.14
CA GLU A 54 16.33 -5.00 -6.06
C GLU A 54 15.47 -3.74 -6.01
N GLN A 55 14.89 -3.45 -4.84
CA GLN A 55 14.22 -2.18 -4.62
C GLN A 55 15.30 -1.08 -4.60
N HIS A 56 15.17 -0.11 -5.50
CA HIS A 56 16.08 1.02 -5.55
C HIS A 56 16.01 1.82 -4.25
N VAL A 57 17.16 2.38 -3.86
CA VAL A 57 17.25 3.23 -2.67
C VAL A 57 16.34 4.45 -2.87
N PRO A 58 15.40 4.70 -1.96
CA PRO A 58 14.51 5.85 -2.08
C PRO A 58 15.28 7.15 -2.08
N ILE A 59 14.83 8.12 -2.88
CA ILE A 59 15.47 9.43 -2.90
C ILE A 59 15.26 10.13 -1.55
N PRO A 60 16.34 10.56 -0.86
CA PRO A 60 16.21 11.23 0.42
C PRO A 60 15.48 12.57 0.26
N TYR A 61 14.75 12.98 1.29
CA TYR A 61 14.04 14.27 1.31
C TYR A 61 14.97 15.49 1.17
N THR A 62 16.27 15.33 1.47
CA THR A 62 17.29 16.36 1.33
C THR A 62 17.72 16.59 -0.11
N ASP A 63 17.57 15.57 -0.95
CA ASP A 63 17.80 15.70 -2.39
C ASP A 63 16.63 16.47 -2.99
N LYS A 64 16.92 17.63 -3.55
CA LYS A 64 15.94 18.55 -4.16
C LYS A 64 16.11 18.66 -5.69
N ASP A 65 16.98 17.85 -6.28
CA ASP A 65 17.34 17.94 -7.71
C ASP A 65 16.85 16.74 -8.53
N THR A 66 16.76 15.55 -7.93
CA THR A 66 16.36 14.33 -8.64
C THR A 66 14.87 14.36 -8.99
N GLN A 67 14.55 14.14 -10.27
CA GLN A 67 13.16 14.05 -10.77
C GLN A 67 12.42 12.90 -10.09
N ARG A 68 11.26 13.22 -9.51
CA ARG A 68 10.40 12.26 -8.81
C ARG A 68 8.94 12.64 -8.86
N LEU A 69 8.09 11.65 -8.59
CA LEU A 69 6.66 11.82 -8.38
C LEU A 69 6.43 11.98 -6.88
N ILE A 70 5.80 13.07 -6.49
CA ILE A 70 5.32 13.29 -5.13
C ILE A 70 3.81 13.19 -5.14
N VAL A 71 3.24 12.38 -4.25
CA VAL A 71 1.79 12.28 -4.06
C VAL A 71 1.44 12.77 -2.67
N VAL A 72 0.56 13.75 -2.59
CA VAL A 72 0.03 14.29 -1.34
C VAL A 72 -1.42 13.87 -1.23
N LEU A 73 -1.71 13.00 -0.27
CA LEU A 73 -3.06 12.59 0.09
C LEU A 73 -3.68 13.66 0.98
N SER A 74 -4.45 14.55 0.38
CA SER A 74 -5.06 15.74 1.01
C SER A 74 -6.36 15.40 1.71
N HIS A 75 -6.67 16.12 2.80
CA HIS A 75 -7.89 15.91 3.61
C HIS A 75 -8.09 14.46 4.08
N ALA A 76 -7.00 13.74 4.35
CA ALA A 76 -7.07 12.38 4.85
C ALA A 76 -7.81 12.32 6.20
N SER A 77 -8.83 11.46 6.30
CA SER A 77 -9.59 11.26 7.52
C SER A 77 -8.83 10.35 8.51
N LEU A 78 -7.76 10.88 9.11
CA LEU A 78 -6.98 10.20 10.14
C LEU A 78 -7.08 10.97 11.46
N GLU A 79 -7.94 10.51 12.36
CA GLU A 79 -8.19 11.12 13.66
C GLU A 79 -8.34 10.04 14.73
N THR A 80 -7.73 10.23 15.90
CA THR A 80 -7.90 9.31 17.02
C THR A 80 -9.11 9.68 17.87
N TYR A 81 -9.84 8.67 18.31
CA TYR A 81 -10.93 8.79 19.26
C TYR A 81 -10.57 8.05 20.54
N ARG A 82 -10.74 8.70 21.69
CA ARG A 82 -10.62 8.08 23.01
C ARG A 82 -11.96 7.46 23.38
N ALA A 83 -12.02 6.13 23.42
CA ALA A 83 -13.23 5.44 23.84
C ALA A 83 -13.42 5.56 25.36
N SER A 84 -14.13 6.60 25.81
CA SER A 84 -14.67 6.65 27.16
C SER A 84 -15.83 5.66 27.23
N HIS A 85 -15.62 4.50 27.87
CA HIS A 85 -16.75 3.64 28.22
C HIS A 85 -17.61 4.41 29.23
N GLY A 86 -18.86 4.66 28.85
CA GLY A 86 -19.83 5.39 29.66
C GLY A 86 -19.93 4.79 31.06
N GLY A 87 -19.60 5.59 32.06
CA GLY A 87 -19.61 5.23 33.46
C GLY A 87 -18.73 6.18 34.24
N SER A 88 -19.31 7.26 34.75
CA SER A 88 -18.75 7.99 35.88
C SER A 88 -18.30 6.97 36.93
N ARG A 89 -17.01 7.02 37.31
CA ARG A 89 -16.22 6.01 38.07
C ARG A 89 -15.33 5.10 37.21
N SER A 90 -14.45 5.68 36.41
CA SER A 90 -13.22 4.98 35.99
C SER A 90 -12.34 4.78 37.23
N ALA A 91 -12.19 3.54 37.68
CA ALA A 91 -11.19 3.16 38.67
C ALA A 91 -9.78 3.55 38.17
N PRO A 92 -8.86 4.00 39.05
CA PRO A 92 -7.51 4.37 38.64
C PRO A 92 -6.79 3.12 38.11
N GLY A 93 -6.44 3.12 36.82
CA GLY A 93 -5.70 2.02 36.18
C GLY A 93 -6.32 1.37 34.94
N ARG A 94 -7.46 1.86 34.42
CA ARG A 94 -7.95 1.43 33.09
C ARG A 94 -7.28 2.25 31.99
N ASP A 95 -6.41 1.61 31.22
CA ASP A 95 -5.78 2.22 30.05
C ASP A 95 -6.84 2.77 29.09
N ASP A 96 -6.71 4.03 28.73
CA ASP A 96 -7.55 4.66 27.73
C ASP A 96 -7.36 3.96 26.39
N LYS A 97 -8.41 3.31 25.90
CA LYS A 97 -8.39 2.66 24.60
C LYS A 97 -8.61 3.72 23.51
N TYR A 98 -7.58 3.99 22.73
CA TYR A 98 -7.67 4.83 21.54
C TYR A 98 -7.95 3.98 20.30
N SER A 99 -8.86 4.44 19.47
CA SER A 99 -9.17 3.89 18.14
C SER A 99 -9.06 4.97 17.08
N LEU A 100 -8.89 4.56 15.82
CA LEU A 100 -9.01 5.49 14.70
C LEU A 100 -10.50 5.69 14.40
N LEU A 101 -10.93 6.93 14.22
CA LEU A 101 -12.32 7.26 13.92
C LEU A 101 -12.69 6.65 12.55
N ASN A 102 -13.82 5.93 12.51
CA ASN A 102 -14.30 5.21 11.32
C ASN A 102 -15.83 5.25 11.26
N SER A 103 -16.38 5.35 10.04
CA SER A 103 -17.81 5.41 9.77
C SER A 103 -18.58 4.16 10.19
N ASP A 104 -17.95 2.98 10.18
CA ASP A 104 -18.66 1.73 10.48
C ASP A 104 -18.76 1.46 11.99
N GLU A 105 -17.69 1.74 12.73
CA GLU A 105 -17.58 1.39 14.15
C GLU A 105 -18.04 2.52 15.09
N HIS A 106 -17.95 3.79 14.66
CA HIS A 106 -18.09 4.95 15.55
C HIS A 106 -19.29 5.85 15.21
N ILE A 107 -20.33 5.32 14.57
CA ILE A 107 -21.56 6.06 14.18
C ILE A 107 -22.15 6.85 15.35
N GLY A 108 -22.35 6.21 16.49
CA GLY A 108 -22.96 6.84 17.67
C GLY A 108 -22.12 7.98 18.25
N VAL A 109 -20.80 7.88 18.15
CA VAL A 109 -19.86 8.92 18.60
C VAL A 109 -19.96 10.14 17.68
N MET A 110 -19.95 9.93 16.36
CA MET A 110 -20.04 11.01 15.38
C MET A 110 -21.37 11.76 15.47
N ARG A 111 -22.49 11.03 15.65
CA ARG A 111 -23.80 11.64 15.87
C ARG A 111 -23.82 12.54 17.11
N LYS A 112 -23.21 12.09 18.23
CA LYS A 112 -23.10 12.91 19.45
C LYS A 112 -22.23 14.16 19.25
N GLN A 113 -21.24 14.10 18.36
CA GLN A 113 -20.38 15.24 18.01
C GLN A 113 -21.00 16.15 16.94
N GLY A 114 -22.20 15.84 16.42
CA GLY A 114 -22.81 16.60 15.33
C GLY A 114 -22.03 16.55 14.02
N ARG A 115 -21.20 15.51 13.83
CA ARG A 115 -20.38 15.33 12.62
C ARG A 115 -21.08 14.42 11.63
N ASP A 116 -20.82 14.65 10.35
CA ASP A 116 -21.29 13.74 9.31
C ASP A 116 -20.56 12.40 9.43
N ILE A 117 -21.33 11.31 9.40
CA ILE A 117 -20.85 9.95 9.50
C ILE A 117 -20.03 9.59 8.26
N SER A 118 -20.35 10.19 7.11
CA SER A 118 -19.66 9.88 5.85
C SER A 118 -18.22 10.37 5.79
N ASP A 119 -17.82 11.26 6.69
CA ASP A 119 -16.52 11.93 6.60
C ASP A 119 -15.40 11.09 7.23
N ALA A 120 -15.73 10.19 8.15
CA ALA A 120 -14.77 9.33 8.82
C ALA A 120 -14.38 8.12 7.95
N ARG A 121 -13.61 8.36 6.89
CA ARG A 121 -13.20 7.36 5.87
C ARG A 121 -11.68 7.15 5.80
N PRO A 122 -11.04 6.67 6.88
CA PRO A 122 -9.61 6.32 6.89
C PRO A 122 -9.24 5.19 5.91
N ASP A 123 -10.21 4.39 5.47
CA ASP A 123 -10.05 3.32 4.49
C ASP A 123 -9.62 3.84 3.11
N ILE A 124 -10.02 5.06 2.73
CA ILE A 124 -9.61 5.69 1.47
C ILE A 124 -8.09 5.90 1.46
N THR A 125 -7.55 6.52 2.51
CA THR A 125 -6.11 6.71 2.68
C THR A 125 -5.37 5.37 2.72
N HIS A 126 -5.94 4.38 3.41
CA HIS A 126 -5.35 3.03 3.48
C HIS A 126 -5.21 2.42 2.09
N GLN A 127 -6.27 2.44 1.28
CA GLN A 127 -6.25 1.91 -0.09
C GLN A 127 -5.26 2.66 -0.99
N CYS A 128 -5.24 4.00 -0.92
CA CYS A 128 -4.26 4.81 -1.66
C CYS A 128 -2.82 4.44 -1.31
N LEU A 129 -2.49 4.28 -0.03
CA LEU A 129 -1.14 3.91 0.40
C LEU A 129 -0.74 2.52 -0.10
N LEU A 130 -1.66 1.56 -0.11
CA LEU A 130 -1.39 0.24 -0.67
C LEU A 130 -1.10 0.33 -2.17
N THR A 131 -1.94 1.06 -2.92
CA THR A 131 -1.74 1.30 -4.37
C THR A 131 -0.40 1.96 -4.65
N LEU A 132 -0.07 3.02 -3.91
CA LEU A 132 1.15 3.80 -4.12
C LEU A 132 2.41 3.00 -3.75
N LEU A 133 2.45 2.32 -2.60
CA LEU A 133 3.66 1.63 -2.15
C LEU A 133 3.95 0.33 -2.91
N ASP A 134 2.95 -0.23 -3.57
CA ASP A 134 3.09 -1.40 -4.44
C ASP A 134 3.45 -1.05 -5.88
N SER A 135 3.30 0.22 -6.28
CA SER A 135 3.59 0.66 -7.65
C SER A 135 5.05 0.44 -8.04
N PRO A 136 5.33 0.06 -9.30
CA PRO A 136 6.69 0.00 -9.85
C PRO A 136 7.50 1.28 -9.61
N ILE A 137 6.89 2.46 -9.75
CA ILE A 137 7.56 3.76 -9.49
C ILE A 137 8.08 3.89 -8.06
N ASN A 138 7.40 3.30 -7.08
CA ASN A 138 7.88 3.24 -5.70
C ASN A 138 9.08 2.29 -5.57
N LYS A 139 9.06 1.14 -6.25
CA LYS A 139 10.17 0.18 -6.26
C LYS A 139 11.39 0.70 -7.01
N ALA A 140 11.18 1.60 -7.97
CA ALA A 140 12.21 2.36 -8.67
C ALA A 140 12.77 3.55 -7.84
N GLY A 141 12.27 3.80 -6.63
CA GLY A 141 12.78 4.84 -5.73
C GLY A 141 12.37 6.26 -6.12
N LYS A 142 11.51 6.45 -7.14
CA LYS A 142 11.08 7.74 -7.67
C LYS A 142 9.74 8.24 -7.12
N LEU A 143 9.20 7.60 -6.09
CA LEU A 143 7.95 8.01 -5.43
C LEU A 143 8.23 8.56 -4.03
N GLN A 144 7.62 9.69 -3.71
CA GLN A 144 7.50 10.22 -2.36
C GLN A 144 6.03 10.43 -2.01
N ILE A 145 5.65 10.10 -0.78
CA ILE A 145 4.26 10.14 -0.35
C ILE A 145 4.14 10.97 0.91
N TYR A 146 3.20 11.90 0.90
CA TYR A 146 2.78 12.66 2.07
C TYR A 146 1.29 12.46 2.31
N ILE A 147 0.89 12.55 3.57
CA ILE A 147 -0.51 12.53 3.99
C ILE A 147 -0.75 13.83 4.72
N HIS A 148 -1.70 14.62 4.23
CA HIS A 148 -2.17 15.82 4.91
C HIS A 148 -3.58 15.55 5.43
N THR A 149 -3.72 15.44 6.75
CA THR A 149 -5.00 15.08 7.36
C THR A 149 -5.98 16.25 7.35
N ALA A 150 -7.28 15.97 7.44
CA ALA A 150 -8.30 17.01 7.59
C ALA A 150 -8.13 17.86 8.87
N ARG A 151 -7.31 17.41 9.83
CA ARG A 151 -6.95 18.14 11.06
C ARG A 151 -5.63 18.91 10.93
N GLY A 152 -5.07 19.03 9.73
CA GLY A 152 -3.85 19.79 9.44
C GLY A 152 -2.56 19.09 9.87
N VAL A 153 -2.58 17.79 10.11
CA VAL A 153 -1.36 17.02 10.44
C VAL A 153 -0.69 16.59 9.13
N LEU A 154 0.58 16.96 8.95
CA LEU A 154 1.37 16.53 7.81
C LEU A 154 2.25 15.34 8.18
N ILE A 155 2.13 14.25 7.43
CA ILE A 155 2.84 13.00 7.67
C ILE A 155 3.66 12.67 6.44
N GLU A 156 4.95 12.39 6.65
CA GLU A 156 5.83 11.84 5.63
C GLU A 156 5.86 10.31 5.74
N VAL A 157 5.79 9.66 4.59
CA VAL A 157 5.79 8.21 4.45
C VAL A 157 7.09 7.78 3.77
N ASN A 158 7.88 6.97 4.47
CA ASN A 158 9.10 6.41 3.90
C ASN A 158 8.74 5.34 2.83
N PRO A 159 9.29 5.40 1.61
CA PRO A 159 9.02 4.43 0.54
C PRO A 159 9.30 2.94 0.87
N THR A 160 10.11 2.65 1.90
CA THR A 160 10.40 1.29 2.36
C THR A 160 9.36 0.75 3.34
N VAL A 161 8.44 1.59 3.82
CA VAL A 161 7.44 1.17 4.81
C VAL A 161 6.50 0.11 4.24
N ARG A 162 6.25 -0.94 5.03
CA ARG A 162 5.26 -1.96 4.71
C ARG A 162 3.96 -1.64 5.43
N ILE A 163 3.02 -1.02 4.73
CA ILE A 163 1.70 -0.72 5.29
C ILE A 163 0.92 -2.02 5.52
N PRO A 164 0.29 -2.22 6.70
CA PRO A 164 -0.52 -3.41 6.95
C PRO A 164 -1.67 -3.53 5.94
N ARG A 165 -1.83 -4.69 5.32
CA ARG A 165 -2.91 -4.95 4.34
C ARG A 165 -4.31 -4.99 4.95
N THR A 166 -4.41 -5.30 6.24
CA THR A 166 -5.69 -5.34 6.94
C THR A 166 -5.97 -4.01 7.61
N PHE A 167 -7.17 -3.47 7.40
CA PHE A 167 -7.56 -2.15 7.90
C PHE A 167 -7.39 -2.03 9.42
N LYS A 168 -7.78 -3.05 10.20
CA LYS A 168 -7.63 -3.05 11.66
C LYS A 168 -6.19 -2.85 12.14
N ARG A 169 -5.20 -3.41 11.43
CA ARG A 169 -3.78 -3.22 11.75
C ARG A 169 -3.29 -1.85 11.31
N PHE A 170 -3.73 -1.37 10.15
CA PHE A 170 -3.48 -0.01 9.69
C PHE A 170 -4.00 1.02 10.69
N ALA A 171 -5.23 0.86 11.18
CA ALA A 171 -5.83 1.75 12.17
C ALA A 171 -5.00 1.83 13.46
N GLY A 172 -4.56 0.69 13.99
CA GLY A 172 -3.67 0.65 15.16
C GLY A 172 -2.32 1.35 14.92
N LEU A 173 -1.74 1.18 13.73
CA LEU A 173 -0.50 1.86 13.32
C LEU A 173 -0.70 3.39 13.25
N MET A 174 -1.81 3.87 12.70
CA MET A 174 -2.12 5.30 12.61
C MET A 174 -2.36 5.93 13.98
N VAL A 175 -3.06 5.22 14.88
CA VAL A 175 -3.21 5.64 16.29
C VAL A 175 -1.85 5.79 16.95
N GLN A 176 -0.97 4.80 16.80
CA GLN A 176 0.39 4.86 17.35
C GLN A 176 1.19 6.03 16.76
N LEU A 177 1.09 6.27 15.45
CA LEU A 177 1.76 7.37 14.76
C LEU A 177 1.29 8.73 15.29
N LEU A 178 -0.02 8.94 15.42
CA LEU A 178 -0.58 10.21 15.88
C LEU A 178 -0.25 10.49 17.36
N HIS A 179 -0.04 9.45 18.17
CA HIS A 179 0.35 9.59 19.58
C HIS A 179 1.86 9.81 19.76
N ARG A 180 2.69 9.09 19.00
CA ARG A 180 4.16 9.10 19.16
C ARG A 180 4.86 10.04 18.17
N MET A 181 4.13 10.65 17.25
CA MET A 181 4.60 11.51 16.16
C MET A 181 5.57 10.84 15.17
N SER A 182 5.98 9.60 15.41
CA SER A 182 6.82 8.81 14.50
C SER A 182 6.71 7.32 14.77
N ILE A 183 6.94 6.53 13.72
CA ILE A 183 7.09 5.07 13.77
C ILE A 183 8.48 4.74 13.24
N ARG A 184 9.21 3.89 13.97
CA ARG A 184 10.53 3.40 13.56
C ARG A 184 10.45 1.96 13.09
N SER A 185 11.42 1.56 12.28
CA SER A 185 11.64 0.16 11.96
C SER A 185 11.93 -0.65 13.23
N THR A 186 11.55 -1.92 13.23
CA THR A 186 11.92 -2.87 14.29
C THR A 186 13.35 -3.37 14.12
N THR A 187 13.90 -3.27 12.90
CA THR A 187 15.20 -3.82 12.52
C THR A 187 16.26 -2.73 12.37
N SER A 188 15.85 -1.49 12.08
CA SER A 188 16.73 -0.32 11.91
C SER A 188 16.26 0.86 12.76
N GLN A 189 17.11 1.87 12.95
CA GLN A 189 16.75 3.12 13.66
C GLN A 189 15.96 4.11 12.79
N GLU A 190 15.70 3.76 11.53
CA GLU A 190 15.05 4.62 10.55
C GLU A 190 13.59 4.89 10.92
N LYS A 191 13.16 6.13 10.71
CA LYS A 191 11.75 6.52 10.86
C LYS A 191 11.03 6.18 9.56
N LEU A 192 10.05 5.29 9.65
CA LEU A 192 9.23 4.84 8.52
C LEU A 192 8.03 5.76 8.27
N LEU A 193 7.47 6.31 9.34
CA LEU A 193 6.41 7.31 9.29
C LEU A 193 6.79 8.41 10.28
N ARG A 194 6.65 9.67 9.90
CA ARG A 194 6.88 10.80 10.82
C ARG A 194 5.92 11.94 10.54
N VAL A 195 5.42 12.55 11.61
CA VAL A 195 4.74 13.83 11.53
C VAL A 195 5.79 14.92 11.33
N ILE A 196 5.57 15.77 10.34
CA ILE A 196 6.45 16.89 9.98
C ILE A 196 5.69 18.21 10.09
N LYS A 197 6.42 19.33 10.05
CA LYS A 197 5.83 20.67 10.15
C LYS A 197 5.19 21.08 8.84
N ASN A 198 4.08 21.79 8.91
CA ASN A 198 3.52 22.51 7.78
C ASN A 198 4.34 23.77 7.46
N PRO A 199 4.25 24.31 6.23
CA PRO A 199 3.48 23.82 5.08
C PRO A 199 4.20 22.73 4.26
N ILE A 200 3.46 21.99 3.44
CA ILE A 200 4.01 20.95 2.55
C ILE A 200 5.06 21.51 1.57
N THR A 201 4.88 22.76 1.14
CA THR A 201 5.77 23.44 0.17
C THR A 201 7.23 23.52 0.61
N GLU A 202 7.52 23.54 1.92
CA GLU A 202 8.89 23.54 2.45
C GLU A 202 9.64 22.22 2.19
N HIS A 203 8.88 21.13 2.08
CA HIS A 203 9.40 19.76 1.92
C HIS A 203 9.47 19.32 0.46
N LEU A 204 8.90 20.11 -0.47
CA LEU A 204 8.96 19.82 -1.89
C LEU A 204 10.29 20.31 -2.51
N PRO A 205 10.74 19.68 -3.61
CA PRO A 205 11.81 20.23 -4.44
C PRO A 205 11.44 21.64 -4.97
N PRO A 206 12.42 22.55 -5.15
CA PRO A 206 12.16 23.90 -5.64
C PRO A 206 11.63 23.88 -7.08
N ASN A 207 12.17 22.98 -7.92
CA ASN A 207 11.71 22.76 -9.28
C ASN A 207 10.66 21.64 -9.32
N CYS A 208 9.46 21.94 -8.83
CA CYS A 208 8.39 20.97 -8.70
C CYS A 208 7.05 21.57 -9.15
N ARG A 209 6.43 21.00 -10.19
CA ARG A 209 5.10 21.37 -10.63
C ARG A 209 4.05 20.80 -9.70
N LYS A 210 3.17 21.63 -9.17
CA LYS A 210 2.15 21.29 -8.18
C LYS A 210 0.79 21.23 -8.86
N VAL A 211 0.15 20.08 -8.85
CA VAL A 211 -1.08 19.83 -9.62
C VAL A 211 -2.13 19.20 -8.73
N THR A 212 -3.33 19.75 -8.75
CA THR A 212 -4.48 19.13 -8.10
C THR A 212 -5.25 18.29 -9.10
N LEU A 213 -5.58 17.05 -8.70
CA LEU A 213 -6.56 16.25 -9.45
C LEU A 213 -7.96 16.67 -9.03
N SER A 214 -8.74 17.18 -9.97
CA SER A 214 -10.14 17.52 -9.75
C SER A 214 -10.99 17.07 -10.92
N PHE A 215 -12.21 16.63 -10.62
CA PHE A 215 -13.18 16.26 -11.65
C PHE A 215 -13.63 17.46 -12.49
N GLU A 216 -13.65 18.67 -11.91
CA GLU A 216 -14.06 19.90 -12.58
C GLU A 216 -12.98 20.52 -13.48
N GLY A 217 -11.74 20.01 -13.39
CA GLY A 217 -10.63 20.45 -14.22
C GLY A 217 -10.72 19.99 -15.69
N PRO A 218 -9.99 20.61 -16.61
CA PRO A 218 -9.87 20.14 -17.98
C PRO A 218 -9.34 18.71 -18.04
N VAL A 219 -9.99 17.86 -18.83
CA VAL A 219 -9.57 16.47 -19.00
C VAL A 219 -8.29 16.40 -19.84
N VAL A 220 -7.24 15.81 -19.27
CA VAL A 220 -5.94 15.65 -19.91
C VAL A 220 -5.49 14.19 -19.94
N ARG A 221 -4.66 13.87 -20.93
CA ARG A 221 -3.93 12.61 -20.94
C ARG A 221 -2.69 12.76 -20.07
N VAL A 222 -2.65 12.01 -18.96
CA VAL A 222 -1.57 12.13 -17.96
C VAL A 222 -0.19 11.91 -18.58
N LYS A 223 -0.06 10.96 -19.50
CA LYS A 223 1.21 10.69 -20.22
C LYS A 223 1.72 11.92 -20.97
N ASP A 224 0.82 12.62 -21.67
CA ASP A 224 1.18 13.81 -22.44
C ASP A 224 1.49 14.98 -21.49
N TYR A 225 0.75 15.10 -20.39
CA TYR A 225 1.00 16.09 -19.35
C TYR A 225 2.39 15.92 -18.71
N ILE A 226 2.77 14.70 -18.30
CA ILE A 226 4.09 14.42 -17.70
C ILE A 226 5.23 14.67 -18.70
N LYS A 227 5.03 14.42 -20.00
CA LYS A 227 6.03 14.74 -21.05
C LYS A 227 6.32 16.23 -21.19
N THR A 228 5.42 17.11 -20.73
CA THR A 228 5.67 18.57 -20.73
C THR A 228 6.62 19.02 -19.61
N LEU A 229 6.99 18.13 -18.68
CA LEU A 229 7.91 18.44 -17.60
C LEU A 229 9.33 18.61 -18.15
N GLY A 230 10.07 19.57 -17.59
CA GLY A 230 11.50 19.70 -17.84
C GLY A 230 12.30 18.49 -17.34
N PRO A 231 13.54 18.29 -17.82
CA PRO A 231 14.35 17.10 -17.52
C PRO A 231 14.70 16.90 -16.04
N LYS A 232 14.64 17.95 -15.22
CA LYS A 232 14.83 17.90 -13.76
C LYS A 232 13.63 18.44 -12.99
N GLU A 233 12.49 18.57 -13.66
CA GLU A 233 11.26 19.04 -13.04
C GLU A 233 10.55 17.86 -12.38
N SER A 234 10.39 17.94 -11.06
CA SER A 234 9.56 16.99 -10.31
C SER A 234 8.09 17.37 -10.44
N ILE A 235 7.21 16.43 -10.13
CA ILE A 235 5.77 16.69 -10.13
C ILE A 235 5.15 16.25 -8.79
N CYS A 236 4.38 17.15 -8.19
CA CYS A 236 3.64 16.94 -6.97
C CYS A 236 2.14 16.94 -7.29
N VAL A 237 1.51 15.80 -7.04
CA VAL A 237 0.09 15.59 -7.31
C VAL A 237 -0.68 15.57 -5.99
N PHE A 238 -1.64 16.47 -5.85
CA PHE A 238 -2.56 16.51 -4.72
C PHE A 238 -3.81 15.71 -5.06
N VAL A 239 -4.11 14.72 -4.23
CA VAL A 239 -5.26 13.81 -4.40
C VAL A 239 -6.12 13.88 -3.14
N GLY A 240 -7.40 14.19 -3.28
CA GLY A 240 -8.35 14.21 -2.16
C GLY A 240 -8.57 12.81 -1.59
N ALA A 241 -8.03 12.52 -0.41
CA ALA A 241 -8.23 11.28 0.33
C ALA A 241 -9.44 11.38 1.27
N MET A 242 -10.55 11.87 0.74
CA MET A 242 -11.81 12.14 1.45
C MET A 242 -12.99 11.48 0.73
N ALA A 243 -14.10 11.32 1.45
CA ALA A 243 -15.30 10.69 0.90
C ALA A 243 -16.05 11.60 -0.09
N LYS A 244 -16.09 12.88 0.23
CA LYS A 244 -16.74 13.96 -0.51
C LYS A 244 -16.12 15.29 -0.07
N GLY A 245 -16.24 16.30 -0.90
CA GLY A 245 -15.72 17.63 -0.65
C GLY A 245 -15.29 18.30 -1.94
N ASN A 246 -14.91 19.56 -1.84
CA ASN A 246 -14.33 20.29 -2.96
C ASN A 246 -12.83 19.99 -3.05
N ASP A 247 -12.27 20.12 -4.25
CA ASP A 247 -10.83 19.91 -4.49
C ASP A 247 -10.01 21.20 -4.26
N ASP A 248 -10.38 22.01 -3.27
CA ASP A 248 -9.78 23.33 -2.96
C ASP A 248 -8.56 23.26 -2.01
N PHE A 249 -8.22 22.05 -1.57
CA PHE A 249 -7.21 21.75 -0.54
C PHE A 249 -5.76 22.18 -0.85
N ALA A 250 -5.48 22.56 -2.09
CA ALA A 250 -4.17 22.99 -2.55
C ALA A 250 -4.20 24.33 -3.30
N ASP A 251 -5.33 25.04 -3.30
CA ASP A 251 -5.53 26.26 -4.11
C ASP A 251 -4.53 27.37 -3.79
N ALA A 252 -4.03 27.41 -2.55
CA ALA A 252 -3.04 28.39 -2.11
C ALA A 252 -1.65 28.21 -2.75
N PHE A 253 -1.34 27.04 -3.28
CA PHE A 253 0.01 26.73 -3.78
C PHE A 253 0.05 25.83 -5.03
N LYS A 254 -1.09 25.43 -5.60
CA LYS A 254 -1.12 24.65 -6.85
C LYS A 254 -0.76 25.54 -8.05
N ASP A 255 -0.08 24.95 -9.02
CA ASP A 255 0.23 25.58 -10.30
C ASP A 255 -0.87 25.28 -11.34
N ASP A 256 -1.50 24.09 -11.26
CA ASP A 256 -2.54 23.65 -12.20
C ASP A 256 -3.62 22.78 -11.52
N THR A 257 -4.79 22.67 -12.16
CA THR A 257 -5.87 21.75 -11.81
C THR A 257 -6.28 20.98 -13.05
N ILE A 258 -6.19 19.65 -13.01
CA ILE A 258 -6.47 18.79 -14.15
C ILE A 258 -7.44 17.67 -13.77
N SER A 259 -8.21 17.22 -14.75
CA SER A 259 -8.95 15.96 -14.67
C SER A 259 -8.26 14.88 -15.51
N ILE A 260 -8.25 13.64 -15.02
CA ILE A 260 -7.59 12.50 -15.69
C ILE A 260 -8.59 11.49 -16.27
N SER A 261 -9.88 11.85 -16.24
CA SER A 261 -10.99 11.01 -16.66
C SER A 261 -12.25 11.85 -16.82
N SER A 262 -13.08 11.53 -17.81
CA SER A 262 -14.45 12.08 -17.92
C SER A 262 -15.42 11.55 -16.85
N PHE A 263 -14.98 10.58 -16.05
CA PHE A 263 -15.73 9.99 -14.93
C PHE A 263 -15.08 10.35 -13.60
N SER A 264 -15.89 10.50 -12.56
CA SER A 264 -15.40 10.59 -11.19
C SER A 264 -14.64 9.31 -10.80
N LEU A 265 -13.48 9.48 -10.18
CA LEU A 265 -12.60 8.38 -9.81
C LEU A 265 -12.48 8.32 -8.29
N SER A 266 -12.27 7.11 -7.75
CA SER A 266 -11.77 7.00 -6.39
C SER A 266 -10.33 7.50 -6.30
N ALA A 267 -9.93 7.99 -5.13
CA ALA A 267 -8.58 8.48 -4.89
C ALA A 267 -7.50 7.42 -5.22
N SER A 268 -7.76 6.14 -4.92
CA SER A 268 -6.85 5.03 -5.23
C SER A 268 -6.70 4.81 -6.75
N VAL A 269 -7.79 4.85 -7.52
CA VAL A 269 -7.73 4.73 -8.99
C VAL A 269 -7.01 5.94 -9.59
N ALA A 270 -7.25 7.14 -9.06
CA ALA A 270 -6.54 8.33 -9.51
C ALA A 270 -5.03 8.24 -9.26
N CYS A 271 -4.62 7.78 -8.07
CA CYS A 271 -3.21 7.47 -7.77
C CYS A 271 -2.64 6.45 -8.75
N SER A 272 -3.32 5.33 -8.97
CA SER A 272 -2.87 4.27 -9.87
C SER A 272 -2.69 4.76 -11.31
N LYS A 273 -3.66 5.50 -11.85
CA LYS A 273 -3.58 6.06 -13.20
C LYS A 273 -2.40 7.02 -13.36
N PHE A 274 -2.13 7.83 -12.34
CA PHE A 274 -1.01 8.76 -12.38
C PHE A 274 0.33 8.04 -12.29
N CYS A 275 0.47 7.05 -11.39
CA CYS A 275 1.65 6.21 -11.29
C CYS A 275 1.95 5.50 -12.62
N HIS A 276 0.97 4.84 -13.21
CA HIS A 276 1.13 4.14 -14.49
C HIS A 276 1.59 5.09 -15.61
N ALA A 277 0.99 6.28 -15.70
CA ALA A 277 1.43 7.25 -16.70
C ALA A 277 2.86 7.76 -16.45
N ALA A 278 3.28 7.92 -15.20
CA ALA A 278 4.65 8.31 -14.87
C ALA A 278 5.65 7.18 -15.17
N GLU A 279 5.28 5.92 -14.87
CA GLU A 279 6.05 4.72 -15.19
C GLU A 279 6.30 4.62 -16.70
N ASP A 280 5.26 4.82 -17.49
CA ASP A 280 5.29 4.86 -18.95
C ASP A 280 6.22 5.94 -19.55
N VAL A 281 6.32 7.10 -18.90
CA VAL A 281 7.13 8.23 -19.39
C VAL A 281 8.58 8.11 -18.91
N TRP A 282 8.79 7.52 -17.74
CA TRP A 282 10.12 7.36 -17.13
C TRP A 282 10.75 5.98 -17.40
N ASP A 283 10.12 5.18 -18.27
CA ASP A 283 10.58 3.85 -18.69
C ASP A 283 10.80 2.89 -17.51
N ILE A 284 9.83 2.87 -16.59
CA ILE A 284 9.80 1.98 -15.42
C ILE A 284 8.85 0.82 -15.75
N ILE A 285 9.37 -0.41 -15.71
CA ILE A 285 8.66 -1.64 -16.08
C ILE A 285 8.50 -2.54 -14.86
#